data_AF-A0A3C1KML4-F1
#
_entry.id   AF-A0A3C1KML4-F1
#
_cell.length_a   1.000
_cell.length_b   1.000
_cell.length_c   1.000
_cell.angle_alpha   90.00
_cell.angle_beta   90.00
_cell.angle_gamma   90.00
#
_symmetry.space_group_name_H-M   'P 1'
#
loop_
_entity.id
_entity.type
_entity.pdbx_description
1 polymer ?
#
loop_
_entity_poly.entity_id
_entity_poly.type
_entity_poly.pdbx_seq_one_letter_code
_entity_poly.pdbx_strand_id
1 'polypeptide(L)'
;MNTAGKRILMAKTGLDGHWRGPTVVAKALRDAGFEVIMIGMARPEEVMQASIDEDVDLVGLNIGGHVDVAVRAIGMVRESRPEVPIFVGGVVPPHAKRKLEGLGVEVYPPGSQLPDIVAAAIRLTGAA
;
A
#
# COMPACT_ATOMS: atom_id res chain seq x y z
N MET A 1 -21.68 -0.22 -2.06
CA MET A 1 -20.23 -0.23 -2.32
C MET A 1 -19.95 0.47 -3.63
N ASN A 2 -19.96 1.80 -3.58
CA ASN A 2 -19.49 2.67 -4.64
C ASN A 2 -18.00 3.00 -4.38
N THR A 3 -17.13 2.16 -4.91
CA THR A 3 -15.67 2.39 -4.95
C THR A 3 -15.26 3.27 -6.14
N ALA A 4 -16.22 3.67 -6.99
CA ALA A 4 -15.95 4.47 -8.18
C ALA A 4 -15.37 5.84 -7.78
N GLY A 5 -14.22 6.17 -8.36
CA GLY A 5 -13.49 7.41 -8.09
C GLY A 5 -12.48 7.32 -6.96
N LYS A 6 -12.35 6.17 -6.27
CA LYS A 6 -11.31 5.97 -5.26
C LYS A 6 -10.00 5.49 -5.89
N ARG A 7 -8.91 6.20 -5.60
CA ARG A 7 -7.58 6.01 -6.18
C ARG A 7 -6.64 5.37 -5.17
N ILE A 8 -5.99 4.27 -5.55
CA ILE A 8 -5.00 3.57 -4.72
C ILE A 8 -3.64 3.63 -5.40
N LEU A 9 -2.67 4.23 -4.72
CA LEU A 9 -1.27 4.14 -5.13
C LEU A 9 -0.68 2.81 -4.65
N MET A 10 -0.05 2.07 -5.55
CA MET A 10 0.67 0.84 -5.24
C MET A 10 2.14 1.01 -5.61
N ALA A 11 3.01 1.01 -4.60
CA ALA A 11 4.45 1.19 -4.77
C ALA A 11 5.22 -0.01 -4.21
N LYS A 12 6.30 -0.40 -4.87
CA LYS A 12 7.23 -1.42 -4.39
C LYS A 12 8.47 -0.75 -3.84
N THR A 13 8.82 -1.06 -2.59
CA THR A 13 9.98 -0.45 -1.90
C THR A 13 11.26 -1.29 -1.95
N GLY A 14 11.20 -2.49 -2.55
CA GLY A 14 12.34 -3.41 -2.68
C GLY A 14 12.79 -3.63 -4.12
N LEU A 15 14.08 -3.94 -4.30
CA LEU A 15 14.72 -4.23 -5.59
C LEU A 15 14.64 -5.71 -6.00
N ASP A 16 13.74 -6.49 -5.40
CA ASP A 16 13.59 -7.90 -5.73
C ASP A 16 12.67 -8.09 -6.95
N GLY A 17 12.97 -9.05 -7.81
CA GLY A 17 12.19 -9.32 -9.04
C GLY A 17 10.78 -9.89 -8.81
N HIS A 18 10.29 -10.00 -7.57
CA HIS A 18 8.99 -10.60 -7.29
C HIS A 18 7.85 -9.57 -7.43
N TRP A 19 7.15 -9.67 -8.56
CA TRP A 19 5.97 -8.84 -8.86
C TRP A 19 4.65 -9.56 -8.67
N ARG A 20 4.67 -10.89 -8.43
CA ARG A 20 3.44 -11.69 -8.34
C ARG A 20 2.46 -11.18 -7.29
N GLY A 21 2.94 -10.89 -6.09
CA GLY A 21 2.13 -10.34 -4.99
C GLY A 21 1.43 -9.03 -5.36
N PRO A 22 2.18 -7.95 -5.66
CA PRO A 22 1.58 -6.65 -5.93
C PRO A 22 0.70 -6.65 -7.19
N THR A 23 1.02 -7.43 -8.23
CA THR A 23 0.17 -7.55 -9.42
C THR A 23 -1.18 -8.20 -9.12
N VAL A 24 -1.20 -9.28 -8.31
CA VAL A 24 -2.45 -9.96 -7.95
C VAL A 24 -3.31 -9.09 -7.02
N VAL A 25 -2.69 -8.39 -6.07
CA VAL A 25 -3.39 -7.42 -5.20
C VAL A 25 -3.98 -6.27 -6.02
N ALA A 26 -3.20 -5.69 -6.93
CA ALA A 26 -3.67 -4.61 -7.81
C ALA A 26 -4.85 -5.07 -8.68
N LYS A 27 -4.82 -6.31 -9.20
CA LYS A 27 -5.96 -6.88 -9.91
C LYS A 27 -7.20 -6.98 -9.01
N ALA A 28 -7.07 -7.54 -7.80
CA ALA A 28 -8.20 -7.68 -6.88
C ALA A 28 -8.83 -6.33 -6.51
N LEU A 29 -8.02 -5.30 -6.31
CA LEU A 29 -8.49 -3.94 -6.04
C LEU A 29 -9.22 -3.34 -7.26
N ARG A 30 -8.69 -3.51 -8.47
CA ARG A 30 -9.37 -3.08 -9.71
C ARG A 30 -10.69 -3.81 -9.94
N ASP A 31 -10.73 -5.11 -9.69
CA ASP A 31 -11.96 -5.91 -9.79
C ASP A 31 -13.01 -5.44 -8.77
N ALA A 32 -12.59 -4.85 -7.64
CA ALA A 32 -13.44 -4.21 -6.66
C ALA A 32 -13.82 -2.75 -7.01
N GLY A 33 -13.39 -2.22 -8.16
CA GLY A 33 -13.78 -0.91 -8.69
C GLY A 33 -12.85 0.26 -8.33
N PHE A 34 -11.72 0.01 -7.65
CA PHE A 34 -10.71 1.04 -7.40
C PHE A 34 -9.91 1.37 -8.67
N GLU A 35 -9.56 2.64 -8.83
CA GLU A 35 -8.50 3.05 -9.74
C GLU A 35 -7.15 2.77 -9.08
N VAL A 36 -6.32 1.92 -9.68
CA VAL A 36 -5.05 1.50 -9.09
C VAL A 36 -3.88 2.00 -9.92
N ILE A 37 -3.11 2.92 -9.34
CA ILE A 37 -1.89 3.50 -9.91
C ILE A 37 -0.69 2.70 -9.43
N MET A 38 0.04 2.08 -10.36
CA MET A 38 1.22 1.26 -10.05
C MET A 38 2.48 2.01 -10.48
N ILE A 39 3.27 2.53 -9.53
CA ILE A 39 4.50 3.29 -9.85
C ILE A 39 5.77 2.44 -9.86
N GLY A 40 5.66 1.13 -9.65
CA GLY A 40 6.79 0.22 -9.71
C GLY A 40 7.73 0.34 -8.51
N MET A 41 9.04 0.17 -8.75
CA MET A 41 10.07 0.33 -7.71
C MET A 41 10.29 1.81 -7.46
N ALA A 42 10.01 2.26 -6.23
CA ALA A 42 10.03 3.67 -5.88
C ALA A 42 10.84 3.90 -4.60
N ARG A 43 11.62 4.98 -4.60
CA ARG A 43 12.24 5.55 -3.40
C ARG A 43 11.18 6.21 -2.51
N PRO A 44 11.41 6.35 -1.20
CA PRO A 44 10.44 6.97 -0.28
C PRO A 44 9.90 8.32 -0.74
N GLU A 45 10.77 9.18 -1.27
CA GLU A 45 10.38 10.49 -1.81
C GLU A 45 9.49 10.39 -3.06
N GLU A 46 9.68 9.37 -3.90
CA GLU A 46 8.85 9.13 -5.09
C GLU A 46 7.46 8.62 -4.69
N VAL A 47 7.37 7.80 -3.63
CA VAL A 47 6.08 7.36 -3.09
C VAL A 47 5.29 8.54 -2.54
N MET A 48 5.94 9.41 -1.75
CA MET A 48 5.32 10.60 -1.20
C MET A 48 4.85 11.53 -2.32
N GLN A 49 5.71 11.84 -3.29
CA GLN A 49 5.37 12.73 -4.39
C GLN A 49 4.20 12.17 -5.23
N ALA A 50 4.25 10.89 -5.60
CA ALA A 50 3.17 10.25 -6.34
C ALA A 50 1.84 10.22 -5.56
N SER A 51 1.88 10.12 -4.22
CA SER A 51 0.66 10.17 -3.41
C SER A 51 -0.04 11.53 -3.47
N ILE A 52 0.73 12.61 -3.73
CA ILE A 52 0.21 13.97 -3.90
C ILE A 52 -0.24 14.16 -5.34
N ASP A 53 0.64 13.88 -6.31
CA ASP A 53 0.42 14.14 -7.73
C ASP A 53 -0.79 13.37 -8.28
N GLU A 54 -0.99 12.14 -7.80
CA GLU A 54 -2.09 11.27 -8.22
C GLU A 54 -3.35 11.44 -7.37
N ASP A 55 -3.36 12.35 -6.40
CA ASP A 55 -4.43 12.58 -5.43
C ASP A 55 -5.10 11.29 -4.92
N VAL A 56 -4.32 10.43 -4.28
CA VAL A 56 -4.80 9.09 -3.87
C VAL A 56 -5.52 9.07 -2.53
N ASP A 57 -6.49 8.16 -2.40
CA ASP A 57 -7.24 7.89 -1.16
C ASP A 57 -6.58 6.84 -0.27
N LEU A 58 -5.60 6.09 -0.79
CA LEU A 58 -4.91 5.02 -0.06
C LEU A 58 -3.54 4.75 -0.70
N VAL A 59 -2.52 4.51 0.13
CA VAL A 59 -1.20 4.05 -0.31
C VAL A 59 -0.98 2.58 0.11
N GLY A 60 -0.65 1.74 -0.84
CA GLY A 60 -0.22 0.35 -0.65
C GLY A 60 1.27 0.18 -0.92
N LEU A 61 2.02 -0.26 0.10
CA LEU A 61 3.45 -0.53 -0.03
C LEU A 61 3.73 -2.04 -0.11
N ASN A 62 4.33 -2.49 -1.20
CA ASN A 62 4.85 -3.85 -1.31
C ASN A 62 6.35 -3.90 -0.95
N ILE A 63 6.67 -4.59 0.15
CA ILE A 63 8.04 -4.72 0.66
C ILE A 63 8.61 -6.10 0.30
N GLY A 64 9.89 -6.15 -0.05
CA GLY A 64 10.68 -7.38 -0.24
C GLY A 64 11.67 -7.65 0.90
N GLY A 65 11.33 -7.35 2.16
CA GLY A 65 12.23 -7.47 3.32
C GLY A 65 12.99 -6.19 3.70
N HIS A 66 12.97 -5.14 2.86
CA HIS A 66 13.57 -3.83 3.12
C HIS A 66 12.63 -2.92 3.94
N VAL A 67 12.54 -3.22 5.24
CA VAL A 67 11.57 -2.60 6.17
C VAL A 67 11.89 -1.13 6.44
N ASP A 68 13.17 -0.78 6.48
CA ASP A 68 13.67 0.59 6.65
C ASP A 68 13.16 1.55 5.58
N VAL A 69 13.17 1.11 4.31
CA VAL A 69 12.65 1.89 3.18
C VAL A 69 11.15 2.13 3.34
N ALA A 70 10.39 1.10 3.73
CA ALA A 70 8.96 1.24 3.98
C ALA A 70 8.66 2.19 5.15
N VAL A 71 9.40 2.12 6.25
CA VAL A 71 9.25 3.03 7.39
C VAL A 71 9.48 4.48 6.98
N ARG A 72 10.51 4.74 6.16
CA ARG A 72 10.78 6.08 5.62
C ARG A 72 9.64 6.58 4.71
N ALA A 73 9.14 5.73 3.82
CA ALA A 73 8.03 6.07 2.93
C ALA A 73 6.75 6.40 3.73
N ILE A 74 6.42 5.59 4.74
CA ILE A 74 5.29 5.84 5.65
C ILE A 74 5.44 7.20 6.34
N GLY A 75 6.64 7.52 6.84
CA GLY A 75 6.90 8.81 7.49
C GLY A 75 6.68 9.99 6.55
N MET A 76 7.27 9.94 5.35
CA MET A 76 7.15 11.01 4.35
C MET A 76 5.70 11.21 3.88
N VAL A 77 4.99 10.12 3.55
CA VAL A 77 3.58 10.21 3.13
C VAL A 77 2.74 10.84 4.24
N ARG A 78 2.94 10.47 5.51
CA ARG A 78 2.16 11.03 6.62
C ARG A 78 2.47 12.47 6.94
N GLU A 79 3.71 12.89 6.75
CA GLU A 79 4.09 14.29 6.93
C GLU A 79 3.41 15.18 5.88
N SER A 80 3.28 14.69 4.64
CA SER A 80 2.68 15.45 3.53
C SER A 80 1.16 15.27 3.38
N ARG A 81 0.64 14.08 3.70
CA ARG A 81 -0.76 13.65 3.54
C ARG A 81 -1.24 12.84 4.76
N PRO A 82 -1.37 13.45 5.95
CA PRO A 82 -1.70 12.75 7.20
C PRO A 82 -3.05 12.04 7.19
N GLU A 83 -3.97 12.46 6.31
CA GLU A 83 -5.30 11.88 6.11
C GLU A 83 -5.28 10.58 5.31
N VAL A 84 -4.23 10.33 4.52
CA VAL A 84 -4.20 9.19 3.61
C VAL A 84 -3.77 7.93 4.36
N PRO A 85 -4.64 6.90 4.47
CA PRO A 85 -4.28 5.63 5.08
C PRO A 85 -3.19 4.92 4.28
N ILE A 86 -2.46 4.04 4.98
CA ILE A 86 -1.38 3.24 4.38
C ILE A 86 -1.55 1.79 4.82
N PHE A 87 -1.45 0.87 3.87
CA PHE A 87 -1.31 -0.55 4.12
C PHE A 87 -0.02 -1.09 3.51
N VAL A 88 0.48 -2.17 4.08
CA VAL A 88 1.76 -2.76 3.74
C VAL A 88 1.56 -4.23 3.43
N GLY A 89 2.19 -4.72 2.37
CA GLY A 89 2.21 -6.13 2.03
C GLY A 89 3.57 -6.61 1.51
N GLY A 90 3.60 -7.84 1.01
CA GLY A 90 4.81 -8.47 0.50
C GLY A 90 5.55 -9.25 1.59
N VAL A 91 6.85 -9.49 1.41
CA VAL A 91 7.67 -10.25 2.35
C VAL A 91 8.00 -9.38 3.56
N VAL A 92 7.24 -9.59 4.63
CA VAL A 92 7.40 -8.86 5.90
C VAL A 92 7.94 -9.81 6.98
N PRO A 93 9.17 -9.58 7.49
CA PRO A 93 9.70 -10.37 8.59
C PRO A 93 8.83 -10.27 9.86
N PRO A 94 8.73 -11.33 10.70
CA PRO A 94 7.87 -11.30 11.89
C PRO A 94 8.14 -10.15 12.86
N HIS A 95 9.42 -9.78 13.04
CA HIS A 95 9.82 -8.65 13.89
C HIS A 95 9.40 -7.29 13.28
N ALA A 96 9.35 -7.22 11.96
CA ALA A 96 8.97 -6.03 11.22
C ALA A 96 7.46 -5.80 11.21
N LYS A 97 6.66 -6.88 11.20
CA LYS A 97 5.21 -6.80 11.26
C LYS A 97 4.75 -5.95 12.45
N ARG A 98 5.19 -6.30 13.68
CA ARG A 98 4.84 -5.53 14.89
C ARG A 98 5.30 -4.08 14.82
N LYS A 99 6.47 -3.83 14.25
CA LYS A 99 6.99 -2.46 14.09
C LYS A 99 6.09 -1.64 13.16
N LEU A 100 5.70 -2.19 12.02
CA LEU A 100 4.83 -1.54 11.05
C LEU A 100 3.41 -1.33 11.62
N GLU A 101 2.83 -2.35 12.26
CA GLU A 101 1.54 -2.22 12.96
C GLU A 101 1.60 -1.16 14.07
N GLY A 102 2.72 -1.05 14.79
CA GLY A 102 2.95 0.00 15.78
C GLY A 102 3.06 1.41 15.19
N LEU A 103 3.30 1.53 13.88
CA LEU A 103 3.12 2.79 13.17
C LEU A 103 1.66 3.05 12.84
N GLY A 104 0.73 2.11 13.00
CA GLY A 104 -0.68 2.28 12.63
C GLY A 104 -0.93 2.02 11.14
N VAL A 105 -0.13 1.16 10.51
CA VAL A 105 -0.43 0.62 9.16
C VAL A 105 -0.85 -0.83 9.26
N GLU A 106 -1.77 -1.25 8.42
CA GLU A 106 -2.19 -2.65 8.35
C GLU A 106 -1.20 -3.47 7.52
N VAL A 107 -0.88 -4.68 7.98
CA VAL A 107 0.19 -5.50 7.40
C VAL A 107 -0.33 -6.84 6.87
N TYR A 108 -0.10 -7.08 5.58
CA TYR A 108 -0.58 -8.21 4.79
C TYR A 108 0.61 -9.05 4.25
N PRO A 109 1.21 -9.93 5.08
CA PRO A 109 2.32 -10.79 4.68
C PRO A 109 1.89 -11.85 3.64
N PRO A 110 2.83 -12.65 3.09
CA PRO A 110 2.47 -13.70 2.13
C PRO A 110 1.47 -14.68 2.74
N GLY A 111 0.43 -15.03 1.99
CA GLY A 111 -0.67 -15.89 2.45
C GLY A 111 -1.90 -15.12 2.96
N SER A 112 -1.84 -13.79 3.07
CA SER A 112 -3.02 -12.96 3.32
C SER A 112 -4.06 -13.14 2.22
N GLN A 113 -5.34 -13.17 2.60
CA GLN A 113 -6.42 -13.40 1.64
C GLN A 113 -6.75 -12.11 0.89
N LEU A 114 -6.96 -12.20 -0.43
CA LEU A 114 -7.32 -11.04 -1.25
C LEU A 114 -8.63 -10.36 -0.80
N PRO A 115 -9.69 -11.11 -0.40
CA PRO A 115 -10.89 -10.50 0.16
C PRO A 115 -10.62 -9.62 1.38
N ASP A 116 -9.68 -10.00 2.25
CA ASP A 116 -9.34 -9.20 3.44
C ASP A 116 -8.68 -7.88 3.05
N ILE A 117 -7.75 -7.92 2.08
CA ILE A 117 -7.08 -6.71 1.55
C ILE A 117 -8.09 -5.77 0.88
N VAL A 118 -9.03 -6.31 0.09
CA VAL A 118 -10.08 -5.53 -0.55
C VAL A 118 -11.02 -4.91 0.50
N ALA A 119 -11.45 -5.69 1.49
CA ALA A 119 -12.30 -5.19 2.58
C ALA A 119 -11.62 -4.08 3.38
N ALA A 120 -10.31 -4.20 3.61
CA ALA A 120 -9.52 -3.16 4.24
C ALA A 120 -9.43 -1.90 3.37
N ALA A 121 -9.18 -2.02 2.07
CA ALA A 121 -9.16 -0.87 1.16
C ALA A 121 -10.50 -0.12 1.15
N ILE A 122 -11.63 -0.85 1.13
CA ILE A 122 -12.98 -0.28 1.22
C ILE A 122 -13.16 0.49 2.54
N ARG A 123 -12.82 -0.14 3.67
CA ARG A 123 -12.92 0.48 5.00
C ARG A 123 -12.03 1.71 5.14
N LEU A 124 -10.79 1.62 4.69
CA LEU A 124 -9.78 2.69 4.84
C LEU A 124 -10.10 3.91 3.97
N THR A 125 -10.63 3.69 2.75
CA THR A 125 -11.02 4.78 1.83
C THR A 125 -12.40 5.37 2.12
N GLY A 126 -13.16 4.78 3.05
CA GLY A 126 -14.54 5.17 3.35
C GLY A 126 -15.52 4.90 2.20
N ALA A 127 -15.20 3.99 1.29
CA ALA A 127 -16.09 3.59 0.21
C ALA A 127 -17.29 2.81 0.79
N ALA A 128 -18.52 3.29 0.60
CA ALA A 128 -19.75 2.70 1.14
C ALA A 128 -20.53 1.88 0.10
#